data_AF-A0A935EC08-F1
#
_entry.id   AF-A0A935EC08-F1
#
_cell.length_a   1.000
_cell.length_b   1.000
_cell.length_c   1.000
_cell.angle_alpha   90.00
_cell.angle_beta   90.00
_cell.angle_gamma   90.00
#
_symmetry.space_group_name_H-M   'P 1'
#
loop_
_entity.id
_entity.type
_entity.pdbx_description
1 polymer ?
#
loop_
_entity_poly.entity_id
_entity_poly.type
_entity_poly.pdbx_seq_one_letter_code
_entity_poly.pdbx_strand_id
1 'polypeptide(L)'
;MAIDLLDLATAVDPHALTADLRAEAPVLRLPSGFIAVTGHAAAIEALRSTRFGSSAIGALYRDRLPEGAARDEMSNRINFLDPPDHPRVRRLVAKAFTPRRVATLTPWIDRAARDHAATVDHTAAFDLLADVAHLLPAHVISELLGVPVDDRHELARLADAVVPLLSPTPSPEEVAAAVNAAGVMHARLEALVSQRRVSPSDDLLGALVEVEDAGERLEHAELMSLVATMYSAGHRTTRDAFVNGMARLLSDDAALWARVVAAEWDLDAVAWEMLRLDTPTHYVARVVRHESATGEVDEFGAVETVELAGVEIAPGEVLLVMLAAANRDPSGVLNPDDFNPQRPPAPTSRSRTAPITASARRSPSPKSGRCSPPRSTVGRRCGSHRAPHRHGTSAGRSDPSIDST
;
A
#
# COMPACT_ATOMS: atom_id res chain seq x y z
N MET A 1 -1.80 -3.28 -29.21
CA MET A 1 -3.03 -4.10 -29.03
C MET A 1 -4.09 -3.29 -28.26
N ALA A 2 -5.40 -3.57 -28.39
CA ALA A 2 -6.42 -2.95 -27.55
C ALA A 2 -6.78 -3.89 -26.39
N ILE A 3 -6.57 -3.45 -25.16
CA ILE A 3 -7.05 -4.12 -23.93
C ILE A 3 -7.88 -3.09 -23.16
N ASP A 4 -9.11 -3.45 -22.85
CA ASP A 4 -9.95 -2.71 -21.91
C ASP A 4 -9.65 -3.15 -20.47
N LEU A 5 -9.85 -2.25 -19.52
CA LEU A 5 -9.86 -2.59 -18.09
C LEU A 5 -11.00 -3.56 -17.75
N LEU A 6 -12.10 -3.52 -18.50
CA LEU A 6 -13.22 -4.46 -18.37
C LEU A 6 -12.83 -5.87 -18.86
N ASP A 7 -11.98 -6.00 -19.88
CA ASP A 7 -11.43 -7.29 -20.30
C ASP A 7 -10.61 -7.90 -19.16
N LEU A 8 -9.71 -7.11 -18.55
CA LEU A 8 -8.87 -7.55 -17.43
C LEU A 8 -9.67 -7.95 -16.18
N ALA A 9 -10.85 -7.38 -15.96
CA ALA A 9 -11.73 -7.69 -14.84
C ALA A 9 -12.58 -8.95 -15.07
N THR A 10 -12.75 -9.37 -16.32
CA THR A 10 -13.59 -10.52 -16.72
C THR A 10 -12.80 -11.68 -17.34
N ALA A 11 -11.50 -11.49 -17.57
CA ALA A 11 -10.61 -12.49 -18.15
C ALA A 11 -10.43 -13.73 -17.25
N VAL A 12 -10.49 -14.91 -17.89
CA VAL A 12 -10.11 -16.18 -17.27
C VAL A 12 -8.61 -16.24 -16.96
N ASP A 13 -7.78 -15.63 -17.83
CA ASP A 13 -6.35 -15.42 -17.60
C ASP A 13 -5.94 -13.96 -17.89
N PRO A 14 -5.86 -13.09 -16.85
CA PRO A 14 -5.42 -11.71 -17.00
C PRO A 14 -3.89 -11.59 -17.23
N HIS A 15 -3.11 -12.64 -16.95
CA HIS A 15 -1.66 -12.63 -17.16
C HIS A 15 -1.33 -12.87 -18.63
N ALA A 16 -2.10 -13.71 -19.33
CA ALA A 16 -2.02 -13.86 -20.78
C ALA A 16 -2.27 -12.53 -21.49
N LEU A 17 -3.34 -11.81 -21.13
CA LEU A 17 -3.64 -10.48 -21.69
C LEU A 17 -2.49 -9.48 -21.47
N THR A 18 -1.90 -9.47 -20.28
CA THR A 18 -0.80 -8.54 -19.96
C THR A 18 0.59 -9.02 -20.43
N ALA A 19 0.73 -10.26 -20.93
CA ALA A 19 2.00 -10.79 -21.43
C ALA A 19 2.44 -10.09 -22.71
N ASP A 20 1.53 -9.94 -23.68
CA ASP A 20 1.80 -9.25 -24.93
C ASP A 20 2.17 -7.77 -24.69
N LEU A 21 1.50 -7.10 -23.74
CA LEU A 21 1.88 -5.73 -23.34
C LEU A 21 3.26 -5.67 -22.68
N ARG A 22 3.66 -6.64 -21.85
CA ARG A 22 5.03 -6.71 -21.30
C ARG A 22 6.08 -6.93 -22.38
N ALA A 23 5.76 -7.71 -23.40
CA ALA A 23 6.66 -8.02 -24.50
C ALA A 23 6.86 -6.85 -25.47
N GLU A 24 5.84 -5.98 -25.62
CA GLU A 24 5.89 -4.82 -26.52
C GLU A 24 6.76 -3.68 -25.94
N ALA A 25 6.47 -3.18 -24.73
CA ALA A 25 7.30 -2.21 -24.02
C ALA A 25 6.95 -2.13 -22.50
N PRO A 26 7.87 -1.66 -21.63
CA PRO A 26 7.58 -1.49 -20.20
C PRO A 26 6.55 -0.39 -19.88
N VAL A 27 6.32 0.54 -20.81
CA VAL A 27 5.30 1.60 -20.75
C VAL A 27 4.69 1.77 -22.13
N LEU A 28 3.36 1.78 -22.22
CA LEU A 28 2.61 1.80 -23.49
C LEU A 28 1.40 2.74 -23.40
N ARG A 29 1.14 3.51 -24.45
CA ARG A 29 -0.14 4.22 -24.64
C ARG A 29 -1.16 3.25 -25.25
N LEU A 30 -2.24 2.99 -24.55
CA LEU A 30 -3.33 2.14 -25.02
C LEU A 30 -4.29 2.93 -25.94
N PRO A 31 -5.02 2.27 -26.85
CA PRO A 31 -6.03 2.93 -27.69
C PRO A 31 -7.16 3.64 -26.93
N SER A 32 -7.37 3.30 -25.65
CA SER A 32 -8.30 3.97 -24.72
C SER A 32 -7.81 5.33 -24.22
N GLY A 33 -6.55 5.71 -24.52
CA GLY A 33 -5.91 6.92 -24.00
C GLY A 33 -5.20 6.72 -22.65
N PHE A 34 -5.41 5.59 -21.96
CA PHE A 34 -4.66 5.23 -20.75
C PHE A 34 -3.23 4.81 -21.07
N ILE A 35 -2.34 4.98 -20.10
CA ILE A 35 -0.94 4.54 -20.19
C ILE A 35 -0.74 3.31 -19.32
N ALA A 36 -0.52 2.14 -19.93
CA ALA A 36 -0.18 0.93 -19.20
C ALA A 36 1.31 0.95 -18.81
N VAL A 37 1.60 0.78 -17.51
CA VAL A 37 2.96 0.60 -16.99
C VAL A 37 3.08 -0.85 -16.54
N THR A 38 3.81 -1.65 -17.34
CA THR A 38 3.90 -3.11 -17.22
C THR A 38 5.29 -3.58 -16.78
N GLY A 39 6.33 -2.76 -16.98
CA GLY A 39 7.70 -3.06 -16.56
C GLY A 39 7.95 -2.75 -15.08
N HIS A 40 8.72 -3.60 -14.41
CA HIS A 40 9.01 -3.54 -12.97
C HIS A 40 9.69 -2.22 -12.57
N ALA A 41 10.72 -1.81 -13.30
CA ALA A 41 11.46 -0.58 -13.00
C ALA A 41 10.57 0.66 -13.15
N ALA A 42 9.79 0.75 -14.22
CA ALA A 42 8.86 1.85 -14.48
C ALA A 42 7.72 1.90 -13.45
N ALA A 43 7.18 0.75 -13.04
CA ALA A 43 6.19 0.66 -11.98
C ALA A 43 6.74 1.16 -10.63
N ILE A 44 7.97 0.77 -10.27
CA ILE A 44 8.63 1.24 -9.05
C ILE A 44 8.94 2.74 -9.09
N GLU A 45 9.33 3.29 -10.25
CA GLU A 45 9.51 4.73 -10.43
C GLU A 45 8.18 5.48 -10.26
N ALA A 46 7.14 5.06 -10.98
CA ALA A 46 5.82 5.67 -10.94
C ALA A 46 5.21 5.67 -9.52
N LEU A 47 5.33 4.56 -8.78
CA LEU A 47 4.79 4.44 -7.42
C LEU A 47 5.59 5.19 -6.34
N ARG A 48 6.83 5.60 -6.62
CA ARG A 48 7.68 6.36 -5.69
C ARG A 48 7.72 7.86 -5.97
N SER A 49 7.38 8.27 -7.19
CA SER A 49 7.44 9.66 -7.65
C SER A 49 6.17 10.43 -7.27
N THR A 50 6.32 11.53 -6.52
CA THR A 50 5.23 12.44 -6.14
C THR A 50 4.56 13.14 -7.33
N ARG A 51 5.18 13.11 -8.52
CA ARG A 51 4.61 13.59 -9.78
C ARG A 51 3.33 12.84 -10.20
N PHE A 52 3.17 11.60 -9.73
CA PHE A 52 2.05 10.72 -10.05
C PHE A 52 1.10 10.62 -8.86
N GLY A 53 0.06 11.45 -8.87
CA GLY A 53 -0.95 11.53 -7.81
C GLY A 53 -2.08 10.51 -7.96
N SER A 54 -2.97 10.53 -6.98
CA SER A 54 -4.14 9.66 -6.84
C SER A 54 -5.44 10.42 -6.51
N SER A 55 -5.33 11.69 -6.08
CA SER A 55 -6.48 12.54 -5.70
C SER A 55 -7.45 12.80 -6.85
N ALA A 56 -6.96 12.97 -8.07
CA ALA A 56 -7.80 13.09 -9.26
C ALA A 56 -8.66 11.82 -9.51
N ILE A 57 -8.15 10.64 -9.17
CA ILE A 57 -8.92 9.38 -9.25
C ILE A 57 -9.98 9.34 -8.14
N GLY A 58 -9.61 9.71 -6.91
CA GLY A 58 -10.57 9.83 -5.79
C GLY A 58 -11.69 10.83 -6.09
N ALA A 59 -11.37 11.95 -6.74
CA ALA A 59 -12.34 12.94 -7.21
C ALA A 59 -13.34 12.35 -8.21
N LEU A 60 -12.85 11.61 -9.22
CA LEU A 60 -13.72 10.95 -10.20
C LEU A 60 -14.69 9.95 -9.59
N TYR A 61 -14.33 9.29 -8.47
CA TYR A 61 -15.26 8.45 -7.70
C TYR A 61 -16.22 9.30 -6.86
N ARG A 62 -15.69 10.23 -6.05
CA ARG A 62 -16.45 11.12 -5.16
C ARG A 62 -17.55 11.89 -5.88
N ASP A 63 -17.26 12.42 -7.07
CA ASP A 63 -18.19 13.31 -7.79
C ASP A 63 -19.34 12.55 -8.48
N ARG A 64 -19.31 11.21 -8.46
CA ARG A 64 -20.43 10.33 -8.85
C ARG A 64 -21.36 10.01 -7.68
N LEU A 65 -20.97 10.32 -6.44
CA LEU A 65 -21.71 9.95 -5.23
C LEU A 65 -22.64 11.09 -4.78
N PRO A 66 -23.85 10.77 -4.29
CA PRO A 66 -24.69 11.74 -3.60
C PRO A 66 -24.05 12.19 -2.28
N GLU A 67 -24.52 13.30 -1.72
CA GLU A 67 -24.08 13.77 -0.41
C GLU A 67 -24.39 12.78 0.72
N GLY A 68 -23.49 12.72 1.71
CA GLY A 68 -23.56 11.82 2.86
C GLY A 68 -22.40 10.82 2.90
N ALA A 69 -22.52 9.84 3.80
CA ALA A 69 -21.43 9.00 4.29
C ALA A 69 -20.49 8.42 3.20
N ALA A 70 -21.02 7.94 2.07
CA ALA A 70 -20.21 7.39 0.99
C ALA A 70 -19.27 8.44 0.35
N ARG A 71 -19.76 9.66 0.15
CA ARG A 71 -19.01 10.78 -0.43
C ARG A 71 -18.03 11.37 0.58
N ASP A 72 -18.44 11.48 1.84
CA ASP A 72 -17.60 11.98 2.93
C ASP A 72 -16.42 11.03 3.20
N GLU A 73 -16.70 9.72 3.18
CA GLU A 73 -15.68 8.68 3.26
C GLU A 73 -14.72 8.77 2.06
N MET A 74 -15.24 8.75 0.83
CA MET A 74 -14.43 8.84 -0.40
C MET A 74 -13.51 10.07 -0.42
N SER A 75 -14.00 11.21 0.07
CA SER A 75 -13.25 12.48 0.10
C SER A 75 -12.01 12.45 0.99
N ASN A 76 -11.98 11.57 2.00
CA ASN A 76 -10.91 11.49 2.99
C ASN A 76 -10.11 10.18 2.91
N ARG A 77 -10.36 9.33 1.90
CA ARG A 77 -9.71 8.02 1.77
C ARG A 77 -8.21 8.17 1.59
N ILE A 78 -7.43 7.66 2.54
CA ILE A 78 -5.96 7.77 2.58
C ILE A 78 -5.26 7.31 1.28
N ASN A 79 -5.82 6.34 0.56
CA ASN A 79 -5.28 5.83 -0.71
C ASN A 79 -5.59 6.71 -1.95
N PHE A 80 -6.35 7.80 -1.76
CA PHE A 80 -6.61 8.85 -2.74
C PHE A 80 -6.17 10.24 -2.24
N LEU A 81 -5.46 10.32 -1.11
CA LEU A 81 -4.80 11.54 -0.69
C LEU A 81 -3.43 11.64 -1.40
N ASP A 82 -3.06 12.86 -1.77
CA ASP A 82 -1.71 13.20 -2.24
C ASP A 82 -1.02 14.11 -1.20
N PRO A 83 0.26 14.48 -1.36
CA PRO A 83 0.88 15.50 -0.51
C PRO A 83 0.13 16.85 -0.60
N PRO A 84 0.03 17.62 0.50
CA PRO A 84 0.68 17.40 1.81
C PRO A 84 -0.05 16.42 2.75
N ASP A 85 -1.32 16.11 2.50
CA ASP A 85 -2.17 15.37 3.45
C ASP A 85 -1.82 13.90 3.61
N HIS A 86 -1.52 13.18 2.52
CA HIS A 86 -1.20 11.76 2.61
C HIS A 86 0.00 11.46 3.54
N PRO A 87 1.15 12.16 3.46
CA PRO A 87 2.22 12.04 4.44
C PRO A 87 1.81 12.30 5.89
N ARG A 88 0.94 13.28 6.15
CA ARG A 88 0.42 13.61 7.50
C ARG A 88 -0.43 12.47 8.05
N VAL A 89 -1.49 12.11 7.35
CA VAL A 89 -2.41 11.03 7.77
C VAL A 89 -1.66 9.70 7.89
N ARG A 90 -0.83 9.34 6.90
CA ARG A 90 -0.03 8.10 6.94
C ARG A 90 0.91 8.02 8.14
N ARG A 91 1.49 9.12 8.58
CA ARG A 91 2.42 9.19 9.73
C ARG A 91 1.68 8.93 11.04
N LEU A 92 0.49 9.49 11.20
CA LEU A 92 -0.42 9.19 12.32
C LEU A 92 -0.83 7.70 12.32
N VAL A 93 -1.31 7.18 11.18
CA VAL A 93 -1.69 5.76 11.05
C VAL A 93 -0.53 4.82 11.38
N ALA A 94 0.68 5.12 10.91
CA ALA A 94 1.87 4.30 11.16
C ALA A 94 2.29 4.23 12.64
N LYS A 95 1.94 5.23 13.46
CA LYS A 95 2.14 5.17 14.93
C LYS A 95 1.20 4.18 15.61
N ALA A 96 -0.05 4.08 15.15
CA ALA A 96 -1.04 3.16 15.71
C ALA A 96 -0.88 1.73 15.15
N PHE A 97 -0.72 1.61 13.83
CA PHE A 97 -0.60 0.37 13.08
C PHE A 97 0.83 -0.18 13.05
N THR A 98 1.39 -0.46 14.23
CA THR A 98 2.78 -0.95 14.31
C THR A 98 2.89 -2.45 14.00
N PRO A 99 4.03 -2.94 13.46
CA PRO A 99 4.28 -4.37 13.29
C PRO A 99 4.14 -5.17 14.59
N ARG A 100 4.48 -4.57 15.74
CA ARG A 100 4.29 -5.17 17.06
C ARG A 100 2.81 -5.39 17.38
N ARG A 101 1.93 -4.43 17.07
CA ARG A 101 0.47 -4.57 17.27
C ARG A 101 -0.10 -5.66 16.36
N VAL A 102 0.31 -5.70 15.09
CA VAL A 102 -0.12 -6.76 14.16
C VAL A 102 0.34 -8.14 14.66
N ALA A 103 1.59 -8.28 15.12
CA ALA A 103 2.11 -9.54 15.65
C ALA A 103 1.40 -10.04 16.93
N THR A 104 0.71 -9.18 17.69
CA THR A 104 -0.12 -9.66 18.82
C THR A 104 -1.38 -10.41 18.38
N LEU A 105 -1.79 -10.29 17.11
CA LEU A 105 -2.93 -11.03 16.57
C LEU A 105 -2.60 -12.48 16.22
N THR A 106 -1.33 -12.87 16.01
CA THR A 106 -0.96 -14.22 15.53
C THR A 106 -1.64 -15.34 16.31
N PRO A 107 -1.66 -15.37 17.66
CA PRO A 107 -2.34 -16.44 18.39
C PRO A 107 -3.86 -16.45 18.23
N TRP A 108 -4.46 -15.31 17.89
CA TRP A 108 -5.89 -15.18 17.58
C TRP A 108 -6.18 -15.67 16.15
N ILE A 109 -5.34 -15.27 15.17
CA ILE A 109 -5.43 -15.68 13.77
C ILE A 109 -5.29 -17.21 13.66
N ASP A 110 -4.30 -17.80 14.36
CA ASP A 110 -4.07 -19.24 14.40
C ASP A 110 -5.29 -20.03 14.91
N ARG A 111 -6.05 -19.48 15.86
CA ARG A 111 -7.29 -20.10 16.35
C ARG A 111 -8.40 -19.93 15.33
N ALA A 112 -8.67 -18.71 14.90
CA ALA A 112 -9.72 -18.42 13.92
C ALA A 112 -9.54 -19.23 12.62
N ALA A 113 -8.32 -19.39 12.13
CA ALA A 113 -8.02 -20.21 10.96
C ALA A 113 -8.29 -21.71 11.18
N ARG A 114 -8.00 -22.25 12.37
CA ARG A 114 -8.34 -23.64 12.73
C ARG A 114 -9.84 -23.83 12.93
N ASP A 115 -10.51 -22.87 13.56
CA ASP A 115 -11.95 -22.90 13.81
C ASP A 115 -12.72 -22.89 12.48
N HIS A 116 -12.33 -22.02 11.53
CA HIS A 116 -12.85 -22.03 10.15
C HIS A 116 -12.47 -23.29 9.37
N ALA A 117 -11.24 -23.82 9.52
CA ALA A 117 -10.88 -25.08 8.87
C ALA A 117 -11.66 -26.29 9.43
N ALA A 118 -12.16 -26.21 10.66
CA ALA A 118 -12.91 -27.28 11.32
C ALA A 118 -14.43 -27.27 11.01
N THR A 119 -14.94 -26.29 10.25
CA THR A 119 -16.36 -26.25 9.84
C THR A 119 -16.68 -27.16 8.65
N VAL A 120 -15.67 -27.48 7.82
CA VAL A 120 -15.85 -28.24 6.57
C VAL A 120 -15.75 -29.75 6.78
N ASP A 121 -16.50 -30.51 5.98
CA ASP A 121 -16.38 -31.98 5.95
C ASP A 121 -15.13 -32.39 5.17
N HIS A 122 -14.08 -32.76 5.91
CA HIS A 122 -12.82 -33.26 5.34
C HIS A 122 -12.93 -34.59 4.57
N THR A 123 -14.10 -35.23 4.54
CA THR A 123 -14.37 -36.43 3.72
C THR A 123 -15.08 -36.14 2.40
N ALA A 124 -15.47 -34.88 2.17
CA ALA A 124 -16.16 -34.42 0.97
C ALA A 124 -15.40 -33.28 0.25
N ALA A 125 -15.86 -32.91 -0.93
CA ALA A 125 -15.43 -31.68 -1.59
C ALA A 125 -16.15 -30.47 -0.95
N PHE A 126 -15.43 -29.37 -0.77
CA PHE A 126 -15.91 -28.11 -0.21
C PHE A 126 -15.35 -26.92 -1.01
N ASP A 127 -15.94 -25.74 -0.84
CA ASP A 127 -15.48 -24.51 -1.47
C ASP A 127 -14.51 -23.76 -0.52
N LEU A 128 -13.22 -23.78 -0.83
CA LEU A 128 -12.19 -23.11 -0.02
C LEU A 128 -12.43 -21.60 0.12
N LEU A 129 -13.01 -20.95 -0.90
CA LEU A 129 -13.34 -19.53 -0.86
C LEU A 129 -14.54 -19.29 0.07
N ALA A 130 -15.66 -19.96 -0.19
CA ALA A 130 -16.92 -19.71 0.51
C ALA A 130 -16.91 -20.25 1.96
N ASP A 131 -16.43 -21.48 2.16
CA ASP A 131 -16.59 -22.21 3.42
C ASP A 131 -15.48 -21.91 4.45
N VAL A 132 -14.30 -21.43 3.99
CA VAL A 132 -13.12 -21.21 4.85
C VAL A 132 -12.55 -19.79 4.74
N ALA A 133 -12.26 -19.29 3.53
CA ALA A 133 -11.50 -18.06 3.37
C ALA A 133 -12.33 -16.78 3.51
N HIS A 134 -13.63 -16.80 3.18
CA HIS A 134 -14.44 -15.59 3.02
C HIS A 134 -14.50 -14.70 4.27
N LEU A 135 -14.76 -15.28 5.44
CA LEU A 135 -14.97 -14.52 6.69
C LEU A 135 -13.69 -14.26 7.49
N LEU A 136 -12.63 -15.07 7.34
CA LEU A 136 -11.44 -14.98 8.18
C LEU A 136 -10.80 -13.58 8.16
N PRO A 137 -10.45 -12.96 7.01
CA PRO A 137 -9.86 -11.62 6.99
C PRO A 137 -10.78 -10.53 7.55
N ALA A 138 -12.09 -10.64 7.35
CA ALA A 138 -13.06 -9.71 7.92
C ALA A 138 -13.09 -9.81 9.46
N HIS A 139 -13.01 -11.02 10.01
CA HIS A 139 -12.90 -11.21 11.46
C HIS A 139 -11.54 -10.75 12.01
N VAL A 140 -10.45 -10.84 11.25
CA VAL A 140 -9.12 -10.30 11.64
C VAL A 140 -9.16 -8.78 11.78
N ILE A 141 -9.70 -8.06 10.78
CA ILE A 141 -9.79 -6.60 10.86
C ILE A 141 -10.79 -6.14 11.94
N SER A 142 -11.87 -6.92 12.15
CA SER A 142 -12.79 -6.72 13.28
C SER A 142 -12.09 -6.84 14.63
N GLU A 143 -11.28 -7.88 14.85
CA GLU A 143 -10.52 -8.08 16.08
C GLU A 143 -9.55 -6.92 16.31
N LEU A 144 -8.80 -6.53 15.26
CA LEU A 144 -7.83 -5.45 15.33
C LEU A 144 -8.45 -4.10 15.71
N LEU A 145 -9.64 -3.79 15.17
CA LEU A 145 -10.41 -2.58 15.46
C LEU A 145 -11.25 -2.66 16.74
N GLY A 146 -11.25 -3.80 17.46
CA GLY A 146 -12.03 -3.98 18.68
C GLY A 146 -13.55 -4.08 18.47
N VAL A 147 -13.99 -4.49 17.27
CA VAL A 147 -15.40 -4.64 16.89
C VAL A 147 -16.05 -5.78 17.71
N PRO A 148 -17.22 -5.55 18.34
CA PRO A 148 -17.98 -6.58 19.05
C PRO A 148 -18.29 -7.79 18.16
N VAL A 149 -18.24 -9.00 18.73
CA VAL A 149 -18.42 -10.26 17.98
C VAL A 149 -19.72 -10.28 17.17
N ASP A 150 -20.82 -9.83 17.79
CA ASP A 150 -22.16 -9.82 17.18
C ASP A 150 -22.28 -8.89 15.95
N ASP A 151 -21.35 -7.93 15.77
CA ASP A 151 -21.39 -6.98 14.64
C ASP A 151 -20.44 -7.33 13.49
N ARG A 152 -19.54 -8.30 13.68
CA ARG A 152 -18.48 -8.62 12.70
C ARG A 152 -19.03 -9.10 11.37
N HIS A 153 -20.04 -9.97 11.42
CA HIS A 153 -20.67 -10.52 10.21
C HIS A 153 -21.44 -9.45 9.43
N GLU A 154 -22.17 -8.57 10.12
CA GLU A 154 -22.94 -7.52 9.46
C GLU A 154 -22.00 -6.44 8.87
N LEU A 155 -20.95 -6.04 9.58
CA LEU A 155 -19.94 -5.14 9.03
C LEU A 155 -19.17 -5.75 7.84
N ALA A 156 -18.89 -7.06 7.85
CA ALA A 156 -18.34 -7.78 6.69
C ALA A 156 -19.28 -7.71 5.48
N ARG A 157 -20.56 -8.01 5.67
CA ARG A 157 -21.60 -7.93 4.63
C ARG A 157 -21.76 -6.52 4.07
N LEU A 158 -21.70 -5.50 4.93
CA LEU A 158 -21.75 -4.09 4.52
C LEU A 158 -20.49 -3.67 3.75
N ALA A 159 -19.31 -4.18 4.15
CA ALA A 159 -18.05 -3.91 3.47
C ALA A 159 -17.98 -4.50 2.05
N ASP A 160 -18.48 -5.73 1.84
CA ASP A 160 -18.65 -6.27 0.48
C ASP A 160 -19.67 -5.45 -0.33
N ALA A 161 -20.75 -4.98 0.31
CA ALA A 161 -21.81 -4.20 -0.36
C ALA A 161 -21.39 -2.79 -0.80
N VAL A 162 -20.30 -2.20 -0.26
CA VAL A 162 -19.78 -0.90 -0.73
C VAL A 162 -18.79 -1.00 -1.88
N VAL A 163 -18.31 -2.20 -2.23
CA VAL A 163 -17.33 -2.42 -3.32
C VAL A 163 -17.77 -1.82 -4.68
N PRO A 164 -19.04 -1.88 -5.12
CA PRO A 164 -19.46 -1.31 -6.39
C PRO A 164 -19.18 0.19 -6.56
N LEU A 165 -19.01 0.95 -5.47
CA LEU A 165 -18.66 2.39 -5.54
C LEU A 165 -17.28 2.66 -6.16
N LEU A 166 -16.40 1.65 -6.20
CA LEU A 166 -15.09 1.70 -6.86
C LEU A 166 -15.09 1.13 -8.30
N SER A 167 -16.23 0.61 -8.77
CA SER A 167 -16.35 0.11 -10.14
C SER A 167 -16.14 1.25 -11.15
N PRO A 168 -15.48 1.00 -12.30
CA PRO A 168 -15.45 1.96 -13.41
C PRO A 168 -16.84 2.30 -13.93
N THR A 169 -17.75 1.31 -13.95
CA THR A 169 -19.08 1.36 -14.58
C THR A 169 -20.14 0.63 -13.74
N PRO A 170 -20.46 1.09 -12.51
CA PRO A 170 -21.54 0.50 -11.71
C PRO A 170 -22.91 0.89 -12.29
N SER A 171 -23.89 0.01 -12.16
CA SER A 171 -25.28 0.33 -12.45
C SER A 171 -25.88 1.27 -11.39
N PRO A 172 -26.93 2.06 -11.72
CA PRO A 172 -27.60 2.92 -10.74
C PRO A 172 -28.16 2.17 -9.52
N GLU A 173 -28.59 0.92 -9.70
CA GLU A 173 -29.10 0.06 -8.63
C GLU A 173 -27.97 -0.35 -7.66
N GLU A 174 -26.81 -0.77 -8.18
CA GLU A 174 -25.63 -1.07 -7.36
C GLU A 174 -25.15 0.17 -6.59
N VAL A 175 -25.13 1.35 -7.22
CA VAL A 175 -24.78 2.60 -6.52
C VAL A 175 -25.77 2.90 -5.40
N ALA A 176 -27.08 2.78 -5.64
CA ALA A 176 -28.10 3.04 -4.61
C ALA A 176 -27.99 2.07 -3.42
N ALA A 177 -27.83 0.77 -3.69
CA ALA A 177 -27.64 -0.25 -2.67
C ALA A 177 -26.35 -0.03 -1.87
N ALA A 178 -25.24 0.29 -2.54
CA ALA A 178 -23.95 0.52 -1.93
C ALA A 178 -23.89 1.82 -1.11
N VAL A 179 -24.53 2.91 -1.57
CA VAL A 179 -24.68 4.15 -0.78
C VAL A 179 -25.48 3.89 0.51
N ASN A 180 -26.56 3.11 0.44
CA ASN A 180 -27.31 2.70 1.62
C ASN A 180 -26.46 1.84 2.58
N ALA A 181 -25.69 0.88 2.05
CA ALA A 181 -24.76 0.08 2.86
C ALA A 181 -23.69 0.94 3.54
N ALA A 182 -23.11 1.91 2.83
CA ALA A 182 -22.15 2.86 3.38
C ALA A 182 -22.75 3.69 4.52
N GLY A 183 -24.01 4.13 4.41
CA GLY A 183 -24.72 4.84 5.47
C GLY A 183 -24.90 4.01 6.75
N VAL A 184 -25.31 2.74 6.62
CA VAL A 184 -25.46 1.82 7.76
C VAL A 184 -24.09 1.49 8.38
N MET A 185 -23.08 1.25 7.56
CA MET A 185 -21.70 0.99 8.01
C MET A 185 -21.13 2.18 8.77
N HIS A 186 -21.28 3.40 8.22
CA HIS A 186 -20.85 4.63 8.86
C HIS A 186 -21.50 4.82 10.24
N ALA A 187 -22.82 4.64 10.37
CA ALA A 187 -23.51 4.78 11.65
C ALA A 187 -23.01 3.79 12.73
N ARG A 188 -22.65 2.55 12.33
CA ARG A 188 -22.06 1.54 13.23
C ARG A 188 -20.64 1.90 13.66
N LEU A 189 -19.80 2.30 12.70
CA LEU A 189 -18.43 2.74 12.97
C LEU A 189 -18.41 4.01 13.82
N GLU A 190 -19.37 4.93 13.63
CA GLU A 190 -19.50 6.15 14.41
C GLU A 190 -19.82 5.84 15.87
N ALA A 191 -20.77 4.93 16.12
CA ALA A 191 -21.08 4.48 17.47
C ALA A 191 -19.83 3.87 18.16
N LEU A 192 -18.99 3.13 17.42
CA LEU A 192 -17.76 2.54 17.94
C LEU A 192 -16.67 3.60 18.21
N VAL A 193 -16.46 4.57 17.31
CA VAL A 193 -15.55 5.72 17.51
C VAL A 193 -15.98 6.56 18.70
N SER A 194 -17.26 6.92 18.78
CA SER A 194 -17.84 7.66 19.89
C SER A 194 -17.73 6.89 21.22
N GLN A 195 -17.87 5.56 21.21
CA GLN A 195 -17.60 4.73 22.39
C GLN A 195 -16.13 4.82 22.82
N ARG A 196 -15.17 4.72 21.88
CA ARG A 196 -13.73 4.80 22.21
C ARG A 196 -13.28 6.16 22.72
N ARG A 197 -13.92 7.25 22.29
CA ARG A 197 -13.69 8.61 22.83
C ARG A 197 -14.08 8.76 24.31
N VAL A 198 -15.10 8.04 24.77
CA VAL A 198 -15.59 8.11 26.17
C VAL A 198 -14.99 7.00 27.04
N SER A 199 -14.71 5.84 26.43
CA SER A 199 -14.07 4.70 27.09
C SER A 199 -12.95 4.15 26.19
N PRO A 200 -11.72 4.69 26.31
CA PRO A 200 -10.58 4.21 25.56
C PRO A 200 -10.29 2.73 25.78
N SER A 201 -9.69 2.09 24.78
CA SER A 201 -9.32 0.68 24.78
C SER A 201 -7.92 0.49 24.17
N ASP A 202 -7.32 -0.67 24.44
CA ASP A 202 -6.00 -1.03 23.91
C ASP A 202 -6.01 -1.53 22.46
N ASP A 203 -7.17 -1.55 21.78
CA ASP A 203 -7.30 -1.95 20.37
C ASP A 203 -6.75 -0.88 19.40
N LEU A 204 -6.78 -1.16 18.09
CA LEU A 204 -6.28 -0.19 17.11
C LEU A 204 -7.15 1.07 17.04
N LEU A 205 -8.46 0.95 17.22
CA LEU A 205 -9.37 2.08 17.10
C LEU A 205 -9.18 3.05 18.27
N GLY A 206 -9.04 2.55 19.50
CA GLY A 206 -8.65 3.35 20.66
C GLY A 206 -7.31 4.06 20.41
N ALA A 207 -6.33 3.37 19.85
CA ALA A 207 -5.04 3.96 19.49
C ALA A 207 -5.12 5.02 18.37
N LEU A 208 -6.06 4.91 17.43
CA LEU A 208 -6.30 5.89 16.36
C LEU A 208 -7.10 7.11 16.83
N VAL A 209 -7.98 6.95 17.83
CA VAL A 209 -8.70 8.08 18.45
C VAL A 209 -7.75 8.99 19.22
N GLU A 210 -6.76 8.41 19.91
CA GLU A 210 -5.79 9.14 20.74
C GLU A 210 -4.47 9.51 20.02
N VAL A 211 -4.32 9.19 18.72
CA VAL A 211 -3.03 9.39 18.04
C VAL A 211 -2.73 10.87 17.80
N GLU A 212 -1.52 11.28 18.21
CA GLU A 212 -0.99 12.61 17.98
C GLU A 212 0.44 12.55 17.45
N ASP A 213 0.79 13.44 16.51
CA ASP A 213 2.16 13.66 16.08
C ASP A 213 2.42 15.10 15.65
N ALA A 214 3.51 15.69 16.14
CA ALA A 214 3.86 17.10 15.92
C ALA A 214 2.74 18.11 16.29
N GLY A 215 1.83 17.73 17.20
CA GLY A 215 0.64 18.50 17.57
C GLY A 215 -0.57 18.30 16.65
N GLU A 216 -0.43 17.50 15.59
CA GLU A 216 -1.50 17.13 14.67
C GLU A 216 -2.19 15.84 15.15
N ARG A 217 -3.51 15.74 14.90
CA ARG A 217 -4.35 14.56 15.15
C ARG A 217 -5.12 14.22 13.87
N LEU A 218 -5.76 13.05 13.84
CA LEU A 218 -6.75 12.75 12.81
C LEU A 218 -8.01 13.59 13.07
N GLU A 219 -8.46 14.31 12.05
CA GLU A 219 -9.79 14.92 12.10
C GLU A 219 -10.87 13.82 12.13
N HIS A 220 -12.08 14.20 12.52
CA HIS A 220 -13.17 13.23 12.66
C HIS A 220 -13.53 12.54 11.34
N ALA A 221 -13.58 13.29 10.24
CA ALA A 221 -13.83 12.74 8.91
C ALA A 221 -12.69 11.84 8.41
N GLU A 222 -11.44 12.20 8.70
CA GLU A 222 -10.25 11.38 8.40
C GLU A 222 -10.28 10.05 9.16
N LEU A 223 -10.57 10.09 10.46
CA LEU A 223 -10.68 8.89 11.28
C LEU A 223 -11.81 7.98 10.78
N MET A 224 -12.98 8.54 10.48
CA MET A 224 -14.13 7.77 9.99
C MET A 224 -13.85 7.14 8.62
N SER A 225 -13.27 7.89 7.69
CA SER A 225 -12.86 7.37 6.38
C SER A 225 -11.76 6.32 6.51
N LEU A 226 -10.77 6.53 7.38
CA LEU A 226 -9.71 5.56 7.64
C LEU A 226 -10.28 4.24 8.15
N VAL A 227 -11.17 4.25 9.14
CA VAL A 227 -11.73 3.02 9.72
C VAL A 227 -12.58 2.27 8.71
N ALA A 228 -13.41 2.97 7.92
CA ALA A 228 -14.17 2.38 6.82
C ALA A 228 -13.27 1.83 5.70
N THR A 229 -12.21 2.55 5.33
CA THR A 229 -11.21 2.11 4.35
C THR A 229 -10.47 0.87 4.83
N MET A 230 -10.05 0.84 6.10
CA MET A 230 -9.36 -0.32 6.67
C MET A 230 -10.22 -1.57 6.65
N TYR A 231 -11.50 -1.42 6.98
CA TYR A 231 -12.45 -2.54 6.99
C TYR A 231 -12.74 -3.04 5.56
N SER A 232 -13.03 -2.14 4.61
CA SER A 232 -13.39 -2.48 3.22
C SER A 232 -12.20 -2.85 2.31
N ALA A 233 -11.01 -2.31 2.54
CA ALA A 233 -9.82 -2.67 1.76
C ALA A 233 -9.09 -3.92 2.30
N GLY A 234 -9.14 -4.15 3.62
CA GLY A 234 -8.34 -5.18 4.29
C GLY A 234 -8.86 -6.61 4.17
N HIS A 235 -10.16 -6.82 4.02
CA HIS A 235 -10.76 -8.16 4.00
C HIS A 235 -10.60 -8.87 2.65
N ARG A 236 -11.16 -8.29 1.57
CA ARG A 236 -11.23 -8.93 0.25
C ARG A 236 -9.86 -9.18 -0.37
N THR A 237 -8.93 -8.22 -0.30
CA THR A 237 -7.58 -8.37 -0.85
C THR A 237 -6.82 -9.52 -0.19
N THR A 238 -6.89 -9.64 1.14
CA THR A 238 -6.27 -10.74 1.90
C THR A 238 -6.89 -12.10 1.58
N ARG A 239 -8.23 -12.16 1.44
CA ARG A 239 -8.97 -13.36 1.02
C ARG A 239 -8.54 -13.82 -0.37
N ASP A 240 -8.57 -12.90 -1.33
CA ASP A 240 -8.28 -13.18 -2.74
C ASP A 240 -6.80 -13.57 -2.92
N ALA A 241 -5.86 -12.94 -2.19
CA ALA A 241 -4.45 -13.36 -2.16
C ALA A 241 -4.25 -14.81 -1.68
N PHE A 242 -4.96 -15.21 -0.63
CA PHE A 242 -4.90 -16.58 -0.11
C PHE A 242 -5.47 -17.57 -1.13
N VAL A 243 -6.69 -17.33 -1.63
CA VAL A 243 -7.37 -18.26 -2.55
C VAL A 243 -6.66 -18.36 -3.90
N ASN A 244 -6.16 -17.25 -4.45
CA ASN A 244 -5.35 -17.26 -5.68
C ASN A 244 -4.12 -18.16 -5.54
N GLY A 245 -3.33 -17.97 -4.46
CA GLY A 245 -2.14 -18.77 -4.23
C GLY A 245 -2.45 -20.24 -3.93
N MET A 246 -3.54 -20.52 -3.19
CA MET A 246 -4.00 -21.89 -2.97
C MET A 246 -4.44 -22.57 -4.26
N ALA A 247 -5.10 -21.86 -5.18
CA ALA A 247 -5.45 -22.38 -6.50
C ALA A 247 -4.20 -22.72 -7.36
N ARG A 248 -3.06 -22.05 -7.14
CA ARG A 248 -1.77 -22.45 -7.75
C ARG A 248 -1.16 -23.67 -7.09
N LEU A 249 -1.10 -23.69 -5.76
CA LEU A 249 -0.54 -24.83 -5.01
C LEU A 249 -1.33 -26.12 -5.24
N LEU A 250 -2.66 -26.02 -5.40
CA LEU A 250 -3.60 -27.12 -5.64
C LEU A 250 -3.92 -27.33 -7.13
N SER A 251 -3.16 -26.73 -8.04
CA SER A 251 -3.27 -27.00 -9.48
C SER A 251 -2.72 -28.40 -9.83
N ASP A 252 -2.75 -28.76 -11.13
CA ASP A 252 -2.36 -30.09 -11.61
C ASP A 252 -0.92 -30.52 -11.22
N ASP A 253 -0.03 -29.59 -10.84
CA ASP A 253 1.25 -29.92 -10.20
C ASP A 253 1.09 -30.22 -8.70
N ALA A 254 0.62 -31.45 -8.42
CA ALA A 254 0.49 -31.98 -7.07
C ALA A 254 1.82 -32.00 -6.27
N ALA A 255 2.99 -31.82 -6.91
CA ALA A 255 4.25 -31.72 -6.19
C ALA A 255 4.37 -30.40 -5.42
N LEU A 256 3.78 -29.29 -5.89
CA LEU A 256 3.84 -28.01 -5.18
C LEU A 256 3.21 -28.11 -3.79
N TRP A 257 1.98 -28.62 -3.71
CA TRP A 257 1.30 -28.82 -2.42
C TRP A 257 2.02 -29.84 -1.52
N ALA A 258 2.50 -30.95 -2.09
CA ALA A 258 3.21 -31.98 -1.32
C ALA A 258 4.45 -31.42 -0.60
N ARG A 259 5.19 -30.50 -1.25
CA ARG A 259 6.40 -29.86 -0.69
C ARG A 259 6.08 -28.86 0.42
N VAL A 260 4.96 -28.14 0.31
CA VAL A 260 4.44 -27.28 1.38
C VAL A 260 4.04 -28.12 2.61
N VAL A 261 3.30 -29.22 2.41
CA VAL A 261 2.88 -30.14 3.49
C VAL A 261 4.08 -30.84 4.13
N ALA A 262 5.12 -31.18 3.36
CA ALA A 262 6.37 -31.73 3.87
C ALA A 262 7.28 -30.69 4.58
N ALA A 263 6.87 -29.42 4.64
CA ALA A 263 7.64 -28.31 5.20
C ALA A 263 9.03 -28.14 4.57
N GLU A 264 9.16 -28.39 3.25
CA GLU A 264 10.41 -28.12 2.51
C GLU A 264 10.71 -26.62 2.37
N TRP A 265 9.68 -25.78 2.52
CA TRP A 265 9.74 -24.34 2.37
C TRP A 265 9.20 -23.64 3.60
N ASP A 266 9.77 -22.48 3.89
CA ASP A 266 9.25 -21.53 4.86
C ASP A 266 7.93 -20.93 4.37
N LEU A 267 6.94 -20.80 5.26
CA LEU A 267 5.59 -20.37 4.88
C LEU A 267 5.51 -18.87 4.53
N ASP A 268 6.37 -18.02 5.10
CA ASP A 268 6.44 -16.61 4.68
C ASP A 268 6.95 -16.55 3.23
N ALA A 269 7.95 -17.36 2.89
CA ALA A 269 8.49 -17.45 1.53
C ALA A 269 7.45 -17.98 0.52
N VAL A 270 6.63 -18.95 0.91
CA VAL A 270 5.48 -19.44 0.12
C VAL A 270 4.46 -18.30 -0.08
N ALA A 271 4.07 -17.60 0.99
CA ALA A 271 3.11 -16.49 0.93
C ALA A 271 3.62 -15.31 0.08
N TRP A 272 4.91 -14.98 0.14
CA TRP A 272 5.53 -13.96 -0.71
C TRP A 272 5.45 -14.33 -2.20
N GLU A 273 5.64 -15.60 -2.54
CA GLU A 273 5.55 -16.05 -3.93
C GLU A 273 4.10 -16.12 -4.43
N MET A 274 3.15 -16.51 -3.58
CA MET A 274 1.71 -16.40 -3.87
C MET A 274 1.33 -14.95 -4.21
N LEU A 275 1.75 -14.00 -3.37
CA LEU A 275 1.51 -12.55 -3.57
C LEU A 275 2.19 -12.00 -4.81
N ARG A 276 3.40 -12.48 -5.16
CA ARG A 276 4.10 -12.05 -6.37
C ARG A 276 3.35 -12.54 -7.61
N LEU A 277 3.06 -13.84 -7.68
CA LEU A 277 2.58 -14.51 -8.89
C LEU A 277 1.13 -14.13 -9.24
N ASP A 278 0.25 -14.05 -8.24
CA ASP A 278 -1.19 -13.77 -8.40
C ASP A 278 -1.69 -12.74 -7.35
N THR A 279 -1.06 -11.55 -7.34
CA THR A 279 -1.50 -10.41 -6.52
C THR A 279 -3.00 -10.11 -6.70
N PRO A 280 -3.77 -9.93 -5.60
CA PRO A 280 -5.21 -9.64 -5.67
C PRO A 280 -5.52 -8.28 -6.30
N THR A 281 -4.57 -7.36 -6.32
CA THR A 281 -4.69 -6.06 -6.97
C THR A 281 -3.88 -6.10 -8.27
N HIS A 282 -4.58 -6.19 -9.41
CA HIS A 282 -3.94 -6.27 -10.73
C HIS A 282 -3.27 -4.96 -11.15
N TYR A 283 -3.89 -3.82 -10.85
CA TYR A 283 -3.37 -2.50 -11.18
C TYR A 283 -3.80 -1.43 -10.17
N VAL A 284 -3.11 -0.29 -10.17
CA VAL A 284 -3.56 0.94 -9.51
C VAL A 284 -3.48 2.12 -10.48
N ALA A 285 -4.49 2.97 -10.48
CA ALA A 285 -4.49 4.19 -11.29
C ALA A 285 -3.63 5.30 -10.65
N ARG A 286 -2.97 6.09 -11.48
CA ARG A 286 -2.26 7.32 -11.13
C ARG A 286 -2.52 8.38 -12.18
N VAL A 287 -2.32 9.65 -11.83
CA VAL A 287 -2.46 10.78 -12.76
C VAL A 287 -1.24 11.67 -12.63
N VAL A 288 -0.68 12.17 -13.74
CA VAL A 288 0.33 13.24 -13.65
C VAL A 288 -0.36 14.48 -13.08
N ARG A 289 0.09 14.93 -11.91
CA ARG A 289 -0.54 16.04 -11.19
C ARG A 289 -0.54 17.30 -12.05
N HIS A 290 -1.68 17.96 -12.17
CA HIS A 290 -1.73 19.35 -12.66
C HIS A 290 -1.28 20.31 -11.54
N GLU A 291 -1.24 21.62 -11.81
CA GLU A 291 -1.24 22.64 -10.74
C GLU A 291 -2.26 22.30 -9.64
N SER A 292 -1.93 22.65 -8.39
CA SER A 292 -2.83 22.45 -7.25
C SER A 292 -4.24 22.97 -7.53
N ALA A 293 -5.26 22.24 -7.08
CA ALA A 293 -6.65 22.68 -7.16
C ALA A 293 -6.92 24.00 -6.41
N THR A 294 -6.00 24.45 -5.54
CA THR A 294 -6.05 25.76 -4.85
C THR A 294 -5.48 26.92 -5.66
N GLY A 295 -4.85 26.67 -6.82
CA GLY A 295 -4.13 27.71 -7.59
C GLY A 295 -2.81 28.16 -6.95
N GLU A 296 -2.48 27.66 -5.77
CA GLU A 296 -1.16 27.84 -5.16
C GLU A 296 -0.19 26.81 -5.73
N VAL A 297 0.97 27.25 -6.20
CA VAL A 297 2.07 26.35 -6.54
C VAL A 297 2.56 25.73 -5.24
N ASP A 298 2.22 24.47 -5.00
CA ASP A 298 2.74 23.71 -3.86
C ASP A 298 4.27 23.58 -3.95
N GLU A 299 4.91 23.10 -2.89
CA GLU A 299 6.37 22.92 -2.86
C GLU A 299 6.90 21.90 -3.90
N PHE A 300 6.01 21.20 -4.61
CA PHE A 300 6.31 20.20 -5.63
C PHE A 300 6.15 20.73 -7.07
N GLY A 301 5.52 21.90 -7.25
CA GLY A 301 5.41 22.62 -8.51
C GLY A 301 4.31 22.14 -9.46
N ALA A 302 4.01 22.97 -10.46
CA ALA A 302 3.31 22.51 -11.65
C ALA A 302 4.15 21.43 -12.32
N VAL A 303 3.61 20.22 -12.47
CA VAL A 303 4.34 19.13 -13.11
C VAL A 303 4.24 19.31 -14.63
N GLU A 304 5.35 19.64 -15.28
CA GLU A 304 5.46 19.57 -16.74
C GLU A 304 5.36 18.12 -17.23
N THR A 305 5.21 17.90 -18.55
CA THR A 305 5.24 16.58 -19.19
C THR A 305 6.35 15.69 -18.62
N VAL A 306 5.98 14.52 -18.09
CA VAL A 306 6.89 13.57 -17.45
C VAL A 306 7.28 12.48 -18.44
N GLU A 307 8.58 12.30 -18.67
CA GLU A 307 9.07 11.07 -19.31
C GLU A 307 9.07 9.91 -18.30
N LEU A 308 8.53 8.76 -18.69
CA LEU A 308 8.65 7.48 -17.99
C LEU A 308 9.03 6.39 -19.00
N ALA A 309 10.23 5.82 -18.86
CA ALA A 309 10.77 4.79 -19.76
C ALA A 309 10.68 5.15 -21.28
N GLY A 310 10.98 6.40 -21.64
CA GLY A 310 10.93 6.89 -23.03
C GLY A 310 9.53 7.29 -23.54
N VAL A 311 8.49 7.20 -22.70
CA VAL A 311 7.15 7.70 -23.02
C VAL A 311 6.92 9.03 -22.30
N GLU A 312 6.67 10.09 -23.07
CA GLU A 312 6.19 11.38 -22.55
C GLU A 312 4.74 11.26 -22.07
N ILE A 313 4.45 11.81 -20.89
CA ILE A 313 3.15 11.77 -20.22
C ILE A 313 2.75 13.18 -19.78
N ALA A 314 1.68 13.71 -20.35
CA ALA A 314 1.18 15.06 -20.10
C ALA A 314 0.37 15.13 -18.79
N PRO A 315 0.22 16.34 -18.19
CA PRO A 315 -0.64 16.55 -17.03
C PRO A 315 -2.08 16.10 -17.26
N GLY A 316 -2.69 15.49 -16.25
CA GLY A 316 -4.04 14.94 -16.33
C GLY A 316 -4.17 13.58 -17.02
N GLU A 317 -3.12 13.07 -17.67
CA GLU A 317 -3.15 11.72 -18.24
C GLU A 317 -3.10 10.63 -17.17
N VAL A 318 -3.86 9.55 -17.39
CA VAL A 318 -4.04 8.46 -16.44
C VAL A 318 -3.10 7.29 -16.77
N LEU A 319 -2.24 6.95 -15.81
CA LEU A 319 -1.42 5.76 -15.82
C LEU A 319 -2.14 4.62 -15.09
N LEU A 320 -2.06 3.43 -15.66
CA LEU A 320 -2.46 2.17 -15.04
C LEU A 320 -1.18 1.42 -14.69
N VAL A 321 -0.78 1.47 -13.41
CA VAL A 321 0.39 0.73 -12.94
C VAL A 321 -0.01 -0.72 -12.72
N MET A 322 0.32 -1.57 -13.68
CA MET A 322 -0.11 -2.97 -13.78
C MET A 322 0.72 -3.85 -12.85
N LEU A 323 0.41 -3.82 -11.55
CA LEU A 323 1.12 -4.58 -10.50
C LEU A 323 1.30 -6.08 -10.83
N ALA A 324 0.25 -6.75 -11.32
CA ALA A 324 0.33 -8.16 -11.70
C ALA A 324 1.32 -8.41 -12.85
N ALA A 325 1.34 -7.52 -13.85
CA ALA A 325 2.29 -7.57 -14.95
C ALA A 325 3.72 -7.23 -14.46
N ALA A 326 3.89 -6.18 -13.67
CA ALA A 326 5.19 -5.73 -13.15
C ALA A 326 5.84 -6.74 -12.19
N ASN A 327 5.05 -7.59 -11.53
CA ASN A 327 5.54 -8.74 -10.74
C ASN A 327 5.99 -9.93 -11.62
N ARG A 328 5.61 -9.94 -12.90
CA ARG A 328 5.94 -10.94 -13.93
C ARG A 328 6.82 -10.39 -15.06
N ASP A 329 7.52 -9.27 -14.83
CA ASP A 329 8.49 -8.72 -15.78
C ASP A 329 9.83 -9.49 -15.70
N PRO A 330 10.29 -10.12 -16.80
CA PRO A 330 11.55 -10.87 -16.83
C PRO A 330 12.80 -10.00 -16.60
N SER A 331 12.71 -8.68 -16.73
CA SER A 331 13.80 -7.75 -16.40
C SER A 331 14.07 -7.65 -14.89
N GLY A 332 13.04 -7.88 -14.07
CA GLY A 332 13.13 -7.86 -12.60
C GLY A 332 13.19 -9.25 -11.97
N VAL A 333 12.60 -10.26 -12.58
CA VAL A 333 12.46 -11.62 -12.03
C VAL A 333 12.75 -12.68 -13.10
N LEU A 334 13.81 -13.48 -12.91
CA LEU A 334 14.11 -14.63 -13.78
C LEU A 334 12.98 -15.67 -13.72
N ASN A 335 12.57 -16.21 -14.86
CA ASN A 335 11.41 -17.11 -15.01
C ASN A 335 10.18 -16.60 -14.24
N PRO A 336 9.59 -15.45 -14.64
CA PRO A 336 8.59 -14.76 -13.84
C PRO A 336 7.31 -15.57 -13.58
N ASP A 337 6.97 -16.51 -14.45
CA ASP A 337 5.72 -17.27 -14.38
C ASP A 337 5.84 -18.58 -13.55
N ASP A 338 7.07 -19.00 -13.21
CA ASP A 338 7.31 -20.15 -12.33
C ASP A 338 6.93 -19.83 -10.87
N PHE A 339 6.33 -20.77 -10.14
CA PHE A 339 6.18 -20.67 -8.69
C PHE A 339 7.46 -21.14 -7.98
N ASN A 340 8.19 -20.21 -7.35
CA ASN A 340 9.45 -20.51 -6.66
C ASN A 340 9.61 -19.73 -5.33
N PRO A 341 9.26 -20.32 -4.18
CA PRO A 341 9.47 -19.72 -2.85
C PRO A 341 10.94 -19.47 -2.49
N GLN A 342 11.91 -20.08 -3.18
CA GLN A 342 13.33 -19.92 -2.91
C GLN A 342 13.95 -18.73 -3.66
N ARG A 343 13.14 -17.91 -4.33
CA ARG A 343 13.59 -16.64 -4.92
C ARG A 343 14.24 -15.75 -3.84
N PRO A 344 15.35 -15.06 -4.15
CA PRO A 344 15.88 -14.06 -3.23
C PRO A 344 14.81 -12.96 -3.02
N PRO A 345 14.52 -12.56 -1.78
CA PRO A 345 13.53 -11.53 -1.51
C PRO A 345 13.88 -10.24 -2.24
N ALA A 346 12.86 -9.56 -2.79
CA ALA A 346 13.02 -8.28 -3.46
C ALA A 346 13.80 -7.29 -2.55
N PRO A 347 14.70 -6.44 -3.09
CA PRO A 347 15.62 -5.63 -2.27
C PRO A 347 14.97 -4.73 -1.21
N THR A 348 13.67 -4.46 -1.34
CA THR A 348 12.84 -3.65 -0.45
C THR A 348 12.32 -4.37 0.80
N SER A 349 12.26 -5.70 0.84
CA SER A 349 11.60 -6.44 1.93
C SER A 349 12.52 -6.81 3.11
N ARG A 350 13.75 -6.28 3.16
CA ARG A 350 14.64 -6.47 4.32
C ARG A 350 14.15 -5.72 5.56
N SER A 351 13.33 -6.41 6.36
CA SER A 351 13.25 -6.15 7.80
C SER A 351 14.65 -5.98 8.39
N ARG A 352 14.88 -4.88 9.12
CA ARG A 352 16.16 -4.56 9.77
C ARG A 352 16.38 -5.38 11.06
N THR A 353 16.19 -6.70 10.99
CA THR A 353 16.30 -7.63 12.12
C THR A 353 17.45 -8.64 11.98
N ALA A 354 18.50 -8.28 11.23
CA ALA A 354 19.80 -8.95 11.31
C ALA A 354 20.81 -8.02 12.01
N PRO A 355 21.42 -8.42 13.15
CA PRO A 355 22.45 -7.61 13.78
C PRO A 355 23.68 -7.53 12.87
N ILE A 356 24.15 -6.31 12.61
CA ILE A 356 25.42 -6.07 11.91
C ILE A 356 26.55 -6.53 12.83
N THR A 357 26.98 -7.78 12.69
CA THR A 357 28.22 -8.26 13.30
C THR A 357 29.39 -7.69 12.51
N ALA A 358 30.27 -6.97 13.21
CA ALA A 358 31.27 -6.13 12.57
C ALA A 358 32.32 -6.95 11.81
N SER A 359 32.53 -6.61 10.54
CA SER A 359 33.78 -6.92 9.85
C SER A 359 34.92 -6.16 10.53
N ALA A 360 35.82 -6.87 11.23
CA ALA A 360 37.26 -6.87 10.93
C ALA A 360 38.09 -7.55 12.02
N ARG A 361 38.82 -8.61 11.64
CA ARG A 361 40.18 -8.92 12.12
C ARG A 361 40.86 -9.90 11.15
N ARG A 362 41.48 -9.36 10.09
CA ARG A 362 42.51 -10.10 9.34
C ARG A 362 43.85 -9.92 10.08
N SER A 363 44.37 -11.00 10.64
CA SER A 363 45.71 -11.04 11.21
C SER A 363 46.77 -11.05 10.09
N PRO A 364 47.84 -10.23 10.16
CA PRO A 364 48.93 -10.30 9.20
C PRO A 364 49.92 -11.42 9.57
N SER A 365 50.30 -12.25 8.60
CA SER A 365 51.41 -13.19 8.75
C SER A 365 52.76 -12.47 8.58
N PRO A 366 53.83 -12.83 9.30
CA PRO A 366 55.09 -12.10 9.26
C PRO A 366 55.94 -12.48 8.04
N LYS A 367 56.60 -11.49 7.43
CA LYS A 367 57.77 -11.70 6.57
C LYS A 367 58.97 -10.96 7.15
N SER A 368 60.06 -11.70 7.35
CA SER A 368 61.29 -11.26 7.98
C SER A 368 62.26 -10.58 7.00
N GLY A 369 62.68 -9.36 7.34
CA GLY A 369 64.05 -8.86 7.19
C GLY A 369 64.66 -8.66 5.79
N ARG A 370 65.01 -7.40 5.46
CA ARG A 370 66.41 -6.90 5.51
C ARG A 370 66.46 -5.38 5.28
N CYS A 371 67.51 -4.74 5.81
CA CYS A 371 67.87 -3.33 5.62
C CYS A 371 68.39 -3.08 4.18
N SER A 372 68.60 -1.88 3.62
CA SER A 372 68.98 -0.55 4.16
C SER A 372 68.60 0.60 3.19
N PRO A 373 68.74 1.91 3.56
CA PRO A 373 68.19 3.07 2.82
C PRO A 373 69.25 3.82 1.97
N PRO A 374 68.94 4.96 1.29
CA PRO A 374 69.09 6.27 1.98
C PRO A 374 68.19 7.48 1.53
N ARG A 375 67.83 8.31 2.53
CA ARG A 375 67.85 9.81 2.59
C ARG A 375 67.04 10.73 1.65
N SER A 376 66.68 11.87 2.28
CA SER A 376 66.47 13.24 1.74
C SER A 376 65.05 13.59 1.23
N THR A 377 64.49 14.80 1.38
CA THR A 377 64.79 16.00 2.24
C THR A 377 63.59 16.96 2.24
N VAL A 378 63.35 17.71 3.33
CA VAL A 378 62.70 19.06 3.41
C VAL A 378 61.24 19.21 2.89
N GLY A 379 60.29 19.90 3.53
CA GLY A 379 60.23 20.50 4.87
C GLY A 379 59.31 21.76 4.96
N ARG A 380 58.68 22.00 6.13
CA ARG A 380 58.03 23.29 6.58
C ARG A 380 56.77 23.75 5.79
N ARG A 381 55.82 24.56 6.31
CA ARG A 381 55.43 24.98 7.69
C ARG A 381 53.98 25.53 7.70
N CYS A 382 53.27 25.23 8.78
CA CYS A 382 52.28 25.96 9.59
C CYS A 382 51.75 27.38 9.24
N GLY A 383 50.47 27.61 9.60
CA GLY A 383 49.84 28.91 9.95
C GLY A 383 48.56 29.20 9.11
N SER A 384 47.30 29.27 9.58
CA SER A 384 46.59 29.69 10.82
C SER A 384 46.15 31.17 10.85
N HIS A 385 44.95 31.43 11.42
CA HIS A 385 44.26 32.74 11.63
C HIS A 385 43.38 33.23 10.44
N ARG A 386 42.25 33.95 10.61
CA ARG A 386 41.41 34.34 11.78
C ARG A 386 40.03 34.88 11.29
N ALA A 387 38.99 34.83 12.13
CA ALA A 387 37.80 35.73 12.10
C ALA A 387 38.10 36.99 12.97
N PRO A 388 37.19 37.98 13.28
CA PRO A 388 35.73 38.08 13.05
C PRO A 388 35.18 39.53 12.78
N HIS A 389 33.84 39.74 12.87
CA HIS A 389 33.08 40.90 13.50
C HIS A 389 31.75 41.27 12.77
N ARG A 390 30.58 41.31 13.48
CA ARG A 390 29.79 42.49 14.01
C ARG A 390 29.14 43.38 12.93
N HIS A 391 27.95 44.03 13.02
CA HIS A 391 26.78 44.19 13.94
C HIS A 391 25.52 44.47 13.03
N GLY A 392 24.24 44.64 13.42
CA GLY A 392 23.50 44.63 14.70
C GLY A 392 22.37 45.71 14.74
N THR A 393 21.27 45.50 15.51
CA THR A 393 20.14 46.45 15.84
C THR A 393 19.25 46.98 14.68
N SER A 394 17.96 47.38 14.81
CA SER A 394 16.97 47.46 15.91
C SER A 394 15.49 47.62 15.42
N ALA A 395 14.55 46.99 16.13
CA ALA A 395 13.24 47.47 16.68
C ALA A 395 12.33 48.54 16.01
N GLY A 396 11.00 48.29 16.10
CA GLY A 396 9.88 49.27 15.96
C GLY A 396 8.62 48.64 15.30
N ARG A 397 7.62 48.10 16.04
CA ARG A 397 6.42 48.75 16.63
C ARG A 397 5.55 49.61 15.68
N SER A 398 4.37 49.09 15.28
CA SER A 398 3.07 49.79 15.38
C SER A 398 1.88 48.97 14.83
N ASP A 399 0.95 48.60 15.72
CA ASP A 399 -0.49 48.46 15.45
C ASP A 399 -1.14 49.89 15.52
N PRO A 400 -2.42 50.17 15.12
CA PRO A 400 -3.58 49.26 15.17
C PRO A 400 -4.68 49.39 14.07
N SER A 401 -5.73 48.57 14.24
CA SER A 401 -7.19 48.86 14.11
C SER A 401 -7.92 48.93 12.75
N ILE A 402 -9.00 48.12 12.67
CA ILE A 402 -10.40 48.45 12.22
C ILE A 402 -10.53 48.90 10.74
N ASP A 403 -11.32 48.23 9.88
CA ASP A 403 -12.80 48.22 9.96
C ASP A 403 -13.49 47.08 9.18
N SER A 404 -14.82 47.11 9.24
CA SER A 404 -15.85 46.16 8.84
C SER A 404 -16.23 46.24 7.35
N THR A 405 -16.56 45.10 6.71
CA THR A 405 -17.75 44.94 5.85
C THR A 405 -18.10 43.47 5.65
#